data_AF-A0A838DMQ7-F1
#
_entry.id   AF-A0A838DMQ7-F1
#
_cell.length_a   1.000
_cell.length_b   1.000
_cell.length_c   1.000
_cell.angle_alpha   90.00
_cell.angle_beta   90.00
_cell.angle_gamma   90.00
#
_symmetry.space_group_name_H-M   'P 1'
#
loop_
_entity.id
_entity.type
_entity.pdbx_description
1 polymer ?
#
loop_
_entity_poly.entity_id
_entity_poly.type
_entity_poly.pdbx_seq_one_letter_code
_entity_poly.pdbx_strand_id
1 'polypeptide(L)' 'MQIAIYPDADTLSREAAGYVMRLAQEAIVTHGRFTLALAGGSTPKKLYSLLASEPYRD' A
#
# COMPACT_ATOMS: atom_id res chain seq x y z
N MET A 1 10.63 -5.83 14.44
CA MET A 1 9.58 -6.57 13.72
C MET A 1 8.24 -6.02 14.16
N GLN A 2 7.48 -5.39 13.25
CA GLN A 2 6.13 -4.93 13.54
C GLN A 2 5.12 -5.84 12.85
N ILE A 3 4.07 -6.22 13.57
CA ILE A 3 3.00 -7.11 13.10
C ILE A 3 1.68 -6.39 13.35
N ALA A 4 0.88 -6.23 12.30
CA ALA A 4 -0.48 -5.75 12.38
C ALA A 4 -1.45 -6.89 12.00
N ILE A 5 -2.50 -7.07 12.79
CA ILE A 5 -3.51 -8.11 12.60
C ILE A 5 -4.83 -7.42 12.31
N TYR A 6 -5.47 -7.82 11.21
CA TYR A 6 -6.74 -7.25 10.75
C TYR A 6 -7.81 -8.33 10.68
N PRO A 7 -9.09 -7.97 10.87
CA PRO A 7 -10.18 -8.95 10.93
C PRO A 7 -10.45 -9.65 9.58
N ASP A 8 -10.09 -9.00 8.46
CA ASP A 8 -10.34 -9.50 7.12
C ASP A 8 -9.34 -8.94 6.09
N ALA A 9 -9.36 -9.53 4.89
CA ALA A 9 -8.48 -9.16 3.78
C ALA A 9 -8.78 -7.75 3.21
N ASP A 10 -10.00 -7.25 3.40
CA ASP A 10 -10.43 -5.95 2.86
C ASP A 10 -9.83 -4.82 3.69
N THR A 11 -9.93 -4.97 5.01
CA THR A 11 -9.34 -4.10 6.01
C THR A 11 -7.83 -4.15 5.91
N LEU A 12 -7.24 -5.34 5.80
CA LEU A 12 -5.80 -5.49 5.52
C LEU A 12 -5.38 -4.70 4.26
N SER A 13 -6.13 -4.81 3.17
CA SER A 13 -5.76 -4.16 1.90
C SER A 13 -5.88 -2.64 1.96
N ARG A 14 -6.91 -2.10 2.64
CA ARG A 14 -7.07 -0.65 2.86
C ARG A 14 -5.95 -0.08 3.73
N GLU A 15 -5.63 -0.76 4.82
CA GLU A 15 -4.58 -0.34 5.75
C GLU A 15 -3.20 -0.43 5.10
N ALA A 16 -2.96 -1.48 4.31
CA ALA A 16 -1.76 -1.60 3.50
C ALA A 16 -1.67 -0.48 2.43
N ALA A 17 -2.78 -0.06 1.82
CA ALA A 17 -2.79 1.03 0.86
C ALA A 17 -2.36 2.35 1.52
N GLY A 18 -2.96 2.68 2.67
CA GLY A 18 -2.55 3.85 3.46
C GLY A 18 -1.09 3.79 3.89
N TYR A 19 -0.61 2.61 4.30
CA TYR A 19 0.79 2.40 4.68
C TYR A 19 1.76 2.63 3.51
N VAL A 20 1.46 2.10 2.32
CA VAL A 20 2.29 2.29 1.12
C VAL A 20 2.30 3.76 0.71
N MET A 21 1.18 4.47 0.74
CA MET A 21 1.11 5.89 0.39
C MET A 21 1.93 6.77 1.32
N ARG A 22 1.85 6.51 2.63
CA ARG A 22 2.68 7.23 3.61
C ARG A 22 4.17 7.04 3.32
N LEU A 23 4.61 5.80 3.11
CA LEU A 23 6.01 5.51 2.77
C LEU A 23 6.43 6.12 1.43
N ALA A 24 5.54 6.10 0.43
CA ALA A 24 5.81 6.70 -0.86
C ALA A 24 6.05 8.21 -0.72
N GLN A 25 5.18 8.91 0.00
CA GLN A 25 5.31 10.34 0.23
C GLN A 25 6.58 10.67 1.02
N GLU A 26 6.87 9.95 2.10
CA GLU A 26 8.08 10.12 2.90
C GLU A 26 9.35 9.91 2.06
N ALA A 27 9.39 8.86 1.23
CA ALA A 27 10.54 8.55 0.39
C ALA A 27 10.72 9.55 -0.75
N ILE A 28 9.63 10.01 -1.38
CA ILE A 28 9.71 11.03 -2.45
C ILE A 28 10.20 12.36 -1.88
N VAL A 29 9.69 12.79 -0.73
CA VAL A 29 10.14 14.03 -0.07
C VAL A 29 11.62 13.94 0.31
N THR A 30 12.07 12.80 0.84
CA THR A 30 13.43 12.65 1.38
C THR A 30 14.47 12.32 0.31
N HIS A 31 14.09 11.58 -0.73
CA HIS A 31 15.01 10.98 -1.70
C HIS A 31 14.67 11.28 -3.17
N GLY A 32 13.58 11.99 -3.44
CA GLY A 32 13.12 12.32 -4.80
C GLY A 32 12.54 11.14 -5.57
N ARG A 33 12.45 9.95 -4.98
CA ARG A 33 11.89 8.74 -5.61
C ARG A 33 11.36 7.75 -4.59
N PHE A 34 10.36 6.97 -5.00
CA PHE A 34 9.88 5.79 -4.30
C PHE A 34 9.98 4.57 -5.22
N THR A 35 10.36 3.41 -4.68
CA THR A 35 10.48 2.17 -5.44
C THR A 35 9.82 1.05 -4.65
N LEU A 36 8.90 0.33 -5.29
CA LEU A 36 8.14 -0.76 -4.70
C LEU A 36 8.31 -2.03 -5.53
N ALA A 37 8.77 -3.12 -4.91
CA ALA A 37 8.78 -4.43 -5.53
C ALA A 37 7.40 -5.09 -5.35
N LEU A 38 6.74 -5.41 -6.47
CA LEU A 38 5.39 -6.00 -6.46
C LEU A 38 5.45 -7.52 -6.26
N ALA A 39 4.56 -8.02 -5.41
CA ALA A 39 4.34 -9.45 -5.21
C ALA A 39 3.18 -9.94 -6.10
N GLY A 40 3.19 -11.24 -6.45
CA GLY A 40 2.10 -11.88 -7.18
C GLY A 40 1.02 -12.50 -6.28
N GLY A 41 -0.12 -12.86 -6.87
CA GLY A 41 -1.20 -13.59 -6.20
C GLY A 41 -2.47 -12.76 -5.95
N SER A 42 -3.50 -13.40 -5.39
CA SER A 42 -4.81 -12.79 -5.14
C SER A 42 -4.79 -11.78 -3.99
N THR A 43 -3.99 -12.01 -2.95
CA THR A 43 -3.85 -11.11 -1.81
C THR A 43 -3.32 -9.73 -2.20
N PRO A 44 -2.16 -9.57 -2.87
CA PRO A 44 -1.66 -8.25 -3.27
C PRO A 44 -2.49 -7.60 -4.39
N LYS A 45 -3.21 -8.37 -5.22
CA LYS A 45 -4.14 -7.83 -6.23
C LYS A 45 -5.17 -6.88 -5.60
N LYS A 46 -5.68 -7.27 -4.42
CA LYS A 46 -6.43 -6.46 -3.45
C LYS A 46 -5.97 -5.00 -3.38
N LEU A 47 -4.79 -4.89 -2.78
CA LEU A 47 -4.07 -3.67 -2.53
C LEU A 47 -3.84 -2.86 -3.80
N TYR A 48 -3.38 -3.50 -4.88
CA TYR A 48 -3.06 -2.78 -6.12
C TYR A 48 -4.29 -2.19 -6.79
N SER A 49 -5.43 -2.88 -6.74
CA SER A 49 -6.70 -2.31 -7.21
C SER A 49 -7.11 -1.09 -6.39
N LEU A 50 -6.90 -1.09 -5.07
CA LEU A 50 -7.17 0.09 -4.23
C LEU A 50 -6.24 1.25 -4.55
N LEU A 51 -4.92 1.01 -4.64
CA LEU A 51 -3.95 2.04 -5.01
C LEU A 51 -4.23 2.65 -6.39
N ALA A 52 -4.82 1.87 -7.29
CA ALA A 52 -5.26 2.33 -8.58
C ALA A 52 -6.65 3.00 -8.56
N SER A 53 -7.27 3.27 -7.42
CA SER A 53 -8.60 3.89 -7.29
C SER A 53 -8.56 5.12 -6.36
N GLU A 54 -9.60 5.96 -6.42
CA GLU A 54 -9.77 7.01 -5.41
C GLU A 54 -9.89 6.39 -4.00
N PRO A 55 -9.32 7.03 -2.96
CA PRO A 55 -8.62 8.32 -2.97
C PRO A 55 -7.09 8.21 -3.19
N TYR A 56 -6.57 7.06 -3.63
CA TYR A 56 -5.12 6.81 -3.68
C TYR A 56 -4.46 7.11 -5.04
N ARG A 57 -5.26 7.25 -6.10
CA ARG A 57 -4.78 7.48 -7.46
C ARG A 57 -4.31 8.93 -7.70
N ASP A 58 -4.90 9.89 -6.98
CA ASP A 58 -4.75 11.33 -7.21
C ASP A 58 -3.74 11.96 -6.23
#